data_AF-A0A7J3T1I7-F1
#
_entry.id   AF-A0A7J3T1I7-F1
#
_cell.length_a   1.000
_cell.length_b   1.000
_cell.length_c   1.000
_cell.angle_alpha   90.00
_cell.angle_beta   90.00
_cell.angle_gamma   90.00
#
_symmetry.space_group_name_H-M   'P 1'
#
loop_
_entity.id
_entity.type
_entity.pdbx_description
1 polymer ?
#
loop_
_entity_poly.entity_id
_entity_poly.type
_entity_poly.pdbx_seq_one_letter_code
_entity_poly.pdbx_strand_id
1 'polypeptide(L)'
;MVKSESWTVLVDPKAAEAEALMKEGLSQHRTLIVVGRCWVRYVGRASSKLEKGERILIVKTDGSVLVHRGTGYEPVNWMPGGDTVFHVHTKDAVLEVRAVRRRPSESVAVLFDEVSLISSLKLVDSGEFSLYASEVDMHRALLLKPELLEEGFRVISYEKKVEPGFVDVYGVDRNGKLVV
;
A
#
# COMPACT_ATOMS: atom_id res chain seq x y z
N MET A 1 22.46 18.17 3.67
CA MET A 1 21.04 18.56 3.54
C MET A 1 20.82 19.13 2.16
N VAL A 2 19.94 18.52 1.36
CA VAL A 2 19.51 19.05 0.06
C VAL A 2 18.07 19.51 0.20
N LYS A 3 17.77 20.76 -0.16
CA LYS A 3 16.44 21.36 0.02
C LYS A 3 16.03 22.12 -1.25
N SER A 4 14.83 21.86 -1.72
CA SER A 4 14.10 22.73 -2.66
C SER A 4 12.68 22.95 -2.13
N GLU A 5 11.86 23.72 -2.83
CA GLU A 5 10.44 23.89 -2.48
C GLU A 5 9.69 22.55 -2.40
N SER A 6 10.03 21.60 -3.27
CA SER A 6 9.30 20.34 -3.46
C SER A 6 9.85 19.17 -2.63
N TRP A 7 11.12 19.20 -2.23
CA TRP A 7 11.74 18.11 -1.48
C TRP A 7 12.77 18.57 -0.46
N THR A 8 12.84 17.87 0.67
CA THR A 8 13.92 17.98 1.65
C THR A 8 14.51 16.60 1.89
N VAL A 9 15.84 16.48 1.83
CA VAL A 9 16.57 15.22 2.02
C VAL A 9 17.69 15.40 3.03
N LEU A 10 17.74 14.48 3.99
CA LEU A 10 18.86 14.30 4.91
C LEU A 10 19.50 12.93 4.65
N VAL A 11 20.83 12.91 4.64
CA VAL A 11 21.66 11.71 4.48
C VAL A 11 22.43 11.53 5.79
N ASP A 12 22.42 10.30 6.29
CA ASP A 12 22.97 9.89 7.59
C ASP A 12 22.60 10.84 8.76
N PRO A 13 21.31 11.28 8.89
CA PRO A 13 20.93 12.17 9.97
C PRO A 13 20.99 11.47 11.33
N LYS A 14 21.16 12.28 12.37
CA LYS A 14 20.88 11.82 13.74
C LYS A 14 19.40 11.55 13.90
N ALA A 15 19.04 10.61 14.78
CA ALA A 15 17.64 10.26 15.03
C ALA A 15 16.74 11.47 15.35
N ALA A 16 17.24 12.46 16.10
CA ALA A 16 16.51 13.69 16.40
C ALA A 16 16.24 14.57 15.16
N GLU A 17 17.17 14.62 14.21
CA GLU A 17 17.00 15.36 12.95
C GLU A 17 15.99 14.65 12.05
N ALA A 18 16.05 13.31 12.01
CA ALA A 18 15.07 12.49 11.31
C ALA A 18 13.67 12.61 11.92
N GLU A 19 13.55 12.62 13.25
CA GLU A 19 12.28 12.87 13.95
C GLU A 19 11.69 14.22 13.58
N ALA A 20 12.50 15.29 13.58
CA ALA A 20 12.05 16.62 13.22
C ALA A 20 11.48 16.67 11.80
N LEU A 21 12.19 16.08 10.82
CA LEU A 21 11.73 16.03 9.43
C LEU A 21 10.51 15.13 9.25
N MET A 22 10.43 13.99 9.96
CA MET A 22 9.24 13.14 9.96
C MET A 22 8.00 13.89 10.46
N LYS A 23 8.12 14.57 11.60
CA LYS A 23 7.02 15.35 12.19
C LYS A 23 6.57 16.47 11.27
N GLU A 24 7.52 17.24 10.72
CA GLU A 24 7.22 18.30 9.76
C GLU A 24 6.50 17.73 8.53
N GLY A 25 7.04 16.68 7.91
CA GLY A 25 6.44 16.07 6.73
C GLY A 25 5.03 15.52 6.97
N LEU A 26 4.79 14.86 8.11
CA LEU A 26 3.46 14.36 8.48
C LEU A 26 2.45 15.51 8.65
N SER A 27 2.82 16.56 9.38
CA SER A 27 1.94 17.73 9.57
C SER A 27 1.59 18.45 8.27
N GLN A 28 2.53 18.47 7.31
CA GLN A 28 2.34 19.05 5.99
C GLN A 28 1.72 18.08 4.96
N HIS A 29 1.30 16.88 5.39
CA HIS A 29 0.74 15.84 4.52
C HIS A 29 1.64 15.55 3.30
N ARG A 30 2.95 15.46 3.53
CA ARG A 30 3.95 15.11 2.50
C ARG A 30 4.18 13.60 2.46
N THR A 31 4.63 13.11 1.31
CA THR A 31 5.15 11.75 1.20
C THR A 31 6.51 11.68 1.88
N LEU A 32 6.71 10.70 2.76
CA LEU A 32 7.96 10.46 3.46
C LEU A 32 8.56 9.15 3.00
N ILE A 33 9.88 9.15 2.77
CA ILE A 33 10.65 7.93 2.52
C ILE A 33 11.80 7.90 3.52
N VAL A 34 11.89 6.83 4.32
CA VAL A 34 12.97 6.61 5.29
C VAL A 34 13.67 5.31 4.94
N VAL A 35 14.99 5.35 4.84
CA VAL A 35 15.84 4.18 4.59
C VAL A 35 16.82 4.06 5.75
N GLY A 36 16.97 2.85 6.26
CA GLY A 36 17.93 2.58 7.32
C GLY A 36 17.72 1.22 7.96
N ARG A 37 18.53 0.94 8.98
CA ARG A 37 18.43 -0.29 9.77
C ARG A 37 17.29 -0.15 10.78
N CYS A 38 16.30 -1.02 10.66
CA CYS A 38 15.13 -1.01 11.51
C CYS A 38 14.55 -2.41 11.77
N TRP A 39 13.61 -2.46 12.70
CA TRP A 39 12.74 -3.61 12.96
C TRP A 39 11.30 -3.13 13.04
N VAL A 40 10.36 -4.06 12.85
CA VAL A 40 8.93 -3.75 12.81
C VAL A 40 8.17 -4.58 13.83
N ARG A 41 7.21 -3.95 14.49
CA ARG A 41 6.21 -4.62 15.33
C ARG A 41 4.84 -4.27 14.80
N TYR A 42 4.04 -5.29 14.50
CA TYR A 42 2.66 -5.12 14.08
C TYR A 42 1.73 -5.85 15.04
N VAL A 43 0.65 -5.19 15.42
CA VAL A 43 -0.46 -5.73 16.22
C VAL A 43 -1.77 -5.27 15.60
N GLY A 44 -2.67 -6.20 15.29
CA GLY A 44 -3.95 -5.90 14.67
C GLY A 44 -4.76 -7.17 14.46
N ARG A 45 -5.26 -7.37 13.22
CA ARG A 45 -5.94 -8.62 12.82
C ARG A 45 -5.06 -9.86 12.98
N ALA A 46 -3.75 -9.67 12.85
CA ALA A 46 -2.71 -10.62 13.20
C ALA A 46 -1.65 -9.92 14.07
N SER A 47 -0.59 -10.63 14.44
CA SER A 47 0.58 -10.03 15.08
C SER A 47 1.84 -10.50 14.39
N SER A 48 2.79 -9.60 14.15
CA SER A 48 4.08 -9.96 13.56
C SER A 48 5.23 -9.15 14.15
N LYS A 49 6.41 -9.75 14.11
CA LYS A 49 7.70 -9.11 14.43
C LYS A 49 8.61 -9.33 13.22
N LEU A 50 9.22 -8.25 12.74
CA LEU A 50 10.26 -8.31 11.73
C LEU A 50 11.56 -7.89 12.40
N GLU A 51 12.53 -8.80 12.44
CA GLU A 51 13.83 -8.56 13.06
C GLU A 51 14.67 -7.50 12.31
N LYS A 52 15.74 -7.05 12.97
CA LYS A 52 16.63 -5.99 12.50
C LYS A 52 17.17 -6.24 11.09
N GLY A 53 17.32 -5.15 10.34
CA GLY A 53 18.10 -5.06 9.10
C GLY A 53 17.67 -3.83 8.32
N GLU A 54 18.12 -3.68 7.08
CA GLU A 54 17.83 -2.49 6.26
C GLU A 54 16.49 -2.59 5.52
N ARG A 55 15.66 -1.56 5.62
CA ARG A 55 14.33 -1.51 4.99
C ARG A 55 14.03 -0.09 4.52
N ILE A 56 13.04 0.01 3.64
CA ILE A 56 12.48 1.27 3.15
C ILE A 56 11.11 1.42 3.79
N LEU A 57 10.91 2.48 4.57
CA LEU A 57 9.59 2.93 5.03
C LEU A 57 9.09 4.02 4.08
N ILE A 58 7.88 3.86 3.57
CA ILE A 58 7.15 4.87 2.82
C ILE A 58 5.88 5.21 3.60
N VAL A 59 5.69 6.50 3.86
CA VAL A 59 4.42 7.05 4.35
C VAL A 59 3.86 7.96 3.27
N LYS A 60 2.67 7.63 2.75
CA LYS A 60 2.01 8.39 1.69
C LYS A 60 1.11 9.50 2.28
N THR A 61 0.70 10.42 1.41
CA THR A 61 -0.16 11.57 1.78
C THR A 61 -1.55 11.17 2.27
N ASP A 62 -2.03 10.00 1.87
CA ASP A 62 -3.28 9.38 2.34
C ASP A 62 -3.14 8.64 3.69
N GLY A 63 -1.95 8.67 4.30
CA GLY A 63 -1.64 7.97 5.54
C GLY A 63 -1.32 6.48 5.38
N SER A 64 -1.24 5.97 4.15
CA SER A 64 -0.79 4.60 3.89
C SER A 64 0.67 4.42 4.32
N VAL A 65 0.95 3.29 4.96
CA VAL A 65 2.30 2.93 5.44
C VAL A 65 2.75 1.66 4.75
N LEU A 66 3.96 1.69 4.18
CA LEU A 66 4.56 0.56 3.50
C LEU A 66 5.98 0.37 4.01
N VAL A 67 6.33 -0.84 4.42
CA VAL A 67 7.72 -1.22 4.74
C VAL A 67 8.16 -2.26 3.71
N HIS A 68 9.21 -1.94 2.95
CA HIS A 68 9.79 -2.81 1.94
C HIS A 68 11.17 -3.32 2.35
N ARG A 69 11.48 -4.54 1.91
CA ARG A 69 12.86 -5.05 1.86
C ARG A 69 13.56 -4.50 0.61
N GLY A 70 14.85 -4.77 0.46
CA GLY A 70 15.58 -4.44 -0.77
C GLY A 70 15.14 -5.24 -2.01
N THR A 71 14.29 -6.25 -1.86
CA THR A 71 13.77 -7.10 -2.94
C THR A 71 12.29 -7.42 -2.72
N GLY A 72 11.60 -7.78 -3.81
CA GLY A 72 10.17 -8.09 -3.83
C GLY A 72 9.30 -6.86 -4.12
N TYR A 73 8.19 -7.06 -4.83
CA TYR A 73 7.27 -5.98 -5.19
C TYR A 73 6.28 -5.66 -4.05
N GLU A 74 6.05 -6.59 -3.12
CA GLU A 74 5.12 -6.43 -2.01
C GLU A 74 5.81 -5.85 -0.76
N PRO A 75 5.12 -5.00 0.02
CA PRO A 75 5.60 -4.59 1.32
C PRO A 75 5.59 -5.78 2.30
N VAL A 76 6.64 -5.92 3.10
CA VAL A 76 6.72 -6.95 4.16
C VAL A 76 5.79 -6.63 5.34
N ASN A 77 5.53 -5.35 5.58
CA ASN A 77 4.52 -4.87 6.52
C ASN A 77 3.85 -3.64 5.91
N TRP A 78 2.53 -3.52 6.07
CA TRP A 78 1.79 -2.36 5.58
C TRP A 78 0.58 -2.04 6.45
N MET A 79 0.10 -0.80 6.33
CA MET A 79 -1.17 -0.35 6.89
C MET A 79 -1.89 0.47 5.82
N PRO A 80 -3.19 0.23 5.57
CA PRO A 80 -3.96 1.07 4.67
C PRO A 80 -4.05 2.50 5.21
N GLY A 81 -4.14 3.47 4.31
CA GLY A 81 -4.40 4.87 4.65
C GLY A 81 -5.82 5.14 5.17
N GLY A 82 -6.16 6.43 5.24
CA GLY A 82 -7.39 6.95 5.82
C GLY A 82 -7.17 7.45 7.25
N ASP A 83 -7.89 6.87 8.22
CA ASP A 83 -7.90 7.31 9.62
C ASP A 83 -6.64 6.86 10.42
N THR A 84 -5.46 6.98 9.83
CA THR A 84 -4.18 6.60 10.44
C THR A 84 -3.61 7.76 11.24
N VAL A 85 -3.37 7.52 12.54
CA VAL A 85 -2.71 8.48 13.44
C VAL A 85 -1.25 8.08 13.61
N PHE A 86 -0.36 9.05 13.46
CA PHE A 86 1.08 8.86 13.60
C PHE A 86 1.60 9.39 14.93
N HIS A 87 2.40 8.58 15.61
CA HIS A 87 3.21 8.96 16.75
C HIS A 87 4.68 8.79 16.37
N VAL A 88 5.43 9.89 16.39
CA VAL A 88 6.86 9.88 16.07
C VAL A 88 7.63 10.44 17.26
N HIS A 89 8.64 9.70 17.69
CA HIS A 89 9.53 10.14 18.76
C HIS A 89 10.88 9.42 18.68
N THR A 90 11.91 10.06 19.22
CA THR A 90 13.22 9.45 19.43
C THR A 90 13.40 9.08 20.90
N LYS A 91 13.92 7.88 21.16
CA LYS A 91 14.36 7.46 22.49
C LYS A 91 15.64 6.64 22.36
N ASP A 92 16.64 6.92 23.19
CA ASP A 92 17.91 6.18 23.20
C ASP A 92 18.57 6.07 21.80
N ALA A 93 18.53 7.18 21.04
CA ALA A 93 18.98 7.29 19.65
C ALA A 93 18.23 6.40 18.63
N VAL A 94 17.10 5.80 19.01
CA VAL A 94 16.22 5.05 18.12
C VAL A 94 15.02 5.93 17.75
N LEU A 95 14.80 6.12 16.44
CA LEU A 95 13.60 6.77 15.91
C LEU A 95 12.46 5.75 15.83
N GLU A 96 11.37 5.99 16.55
CA GLU A 96 10.14 5.21 16.42
C GLU A 96 9.11 5.99 15.61
N VAL A 97 8.62 5.36 14.53
CA VAL A 97 7.49 5.80 13.73
C VAL A 97 6.36 4.80 13.93
N ARG A 98 5.35 5.19 14.70
CA ARG A 98 4.20 4.34 15.01
C ARG A 98 2.93 4.86 14.34
N ALA A 99 2.37 4.05 13.46
CA ALA A 99 1.07 4.26 12.86
C ALA A 99 0.00 3.47 13.62
N VAL A 100 -1.17 4.09 13.84
CA VAL A 100 -2.31 3.49 14.54
C VAL A 100 -3.59 3.77 13.76
N ARG A 101 -4.35 2.71 13.47
CA ARG A 101 -5.67 2.76 12.85
C ARG A 101 -6.70 2.24 13.84
N ARG A 102 -7.90 2.83 13.87
CA ARG A 102 -8.95 2.50 14.86
C ARG A 102 -9.94 1.44 14.38
N ARG A 103 -10.19 1.34 13.06
CA ARG A 103 -11.22 0.46 12.49
C ARG A 103 -10.70 -0.31 11.27
N PRO A 104 -10.32 -1.59 11.43
CA PRO A 104 -10.11 -2.29 12.71
C PRO A 104 -8.94 -1.66 13.51
N SER A 105 -8.84 -2.00 14.80
CA SER A 105 -7.72 -1.53 15.62
C SER A 105 -6.44 -2.24 15.18
N GLU A 106 -5.50 -1.47 14.63
CA GLU A 106 -4.22 -1.95 14.12
C GLU A 106 -3.11 -0.95 14.45
N SER A 107 -1.90 -1.44 14.70
CA SER A 107 -0.72 -0.61 14.92
C SER A 107 0.50 -1.22 14.27
N VAL A 108 1.25 -0.40 13.53
CA VAL A 108 2.57 -0.73 12.99
C VAL A 108 3.57 0.23 13.62
N ALA A 109 4.58 -0.29 14.32
CA ALA A 109 5.70 0.48 14.83
C ALA A 109 6.96 0.07 14.08
N VAL A 110 7.60 1.05 13.42
CA VAL A 110 8.89 0.89 12.75
C VAL A 110 9.94 1.64 13.56
N LEU A 111 10.98 0.93 13.99
CA LEU A 111 12.00 1.47 14.89
C LEU A 111 13.36 1.43 14.20
N PHE A 112 13.94 2.61 13.93
CA PHE A 112 15.24 2.76 13.29
C PHE A 112 16.31 3.02 14.33
N ASP A 113 17.30 2.12 14.44
CA ASP A 113 18.52 2.41 15.21
C ASP A 113 19.59 3.13 14.36
N GLU A 114 19.41 3.14 13.05
CA GLU A 114 20.23 3.89 12.11
C GLU A 114 19.37 4.36 10.93
N VAL A 115 19.38 5.66 10.67
CA VAL A 115 18.70 6.26 9.51
C VAL A 115 19.77 6.69 8.52
N SER A 116 19.85 6.01 7.38
CA SER A 116 20.80 6.32 6.31
C SER A 116 20.27 7.44 5.40
N LEU A 117 18.94 7.49 5.23
CA LEU A 117 18.29 8.52 4.43
C LEU A 117 16.86 8.78 4.92
N ILE A 118 16.47 10.05 4.90
CA ILE A 118 15.06 10.45 5.03
C ILE A 118 14.78 11.56 4.03
N SER A 119 13.66 11.45 3.33
CA SER A 119 13.14 12.47 2.44
C SER A 119 11.70 12.83 2.76
N SER A 120 11.38 14.11 2.62
CA SER A 120 10.03 14.65 2.67
C SER A 120 9.71 15.30 1.33
N LEU A 121 8.68 14.79 0.65
CA LEU A 121 8.41 15.03 -0.75
C LEU A 121 6.97 15.54 -0.95
N LYS A 122 6.83 16.64 -1.69
CA LYS A 122 5.55 17.09 -2.23
C LYS A 122 5.39 16.50 -3.63
N LEU A 123 4.74 15.35 -3.73
CA LEU A 123 4.43 14.71 -5.00
C LEU A 123 3.17 15.32 -5.61
N VAL A 124 3.17 15.50 -6.92
CA VAL A 124 2.01 15.97 -7.70
C VAL A 124 1.68 14.87 -8.71
N ASP A 125 0.48 14.32 -8.60
CA ASP A 125 -0.02 13.28 -9.51
C ASP A 125 -1.22 13.84 -10.28
N SER A 126 -0.94 14.46 -11.41
CA SER A 126 -1.95 15.05 -12.30
C SER A 126 -2.14 14.26 -13.59
N GLY A 127 -1.46 13.11 -13.72
CA GLY A 127 -1.58 12.26 -14.90
C GLY A 127 -2.89 11.47 -14.87
N GLU A 128 -3.48 11.26 -16.04
CA GLU A 128 -4.60 10.33 -16.15
C GLU A 128 -4.08 8.89 -16.12
N PHE A 129 -4.74 8.05 -15.33
CA PHE A 129 -4.49 6.61 -15.33
C PHE A 129 -5.46 5.93 -16.31
N SER A 130 -4.91 5.38 -17.40
CA SER A 130 -5.67 4.59 -18.37
C SER A 130 -5.30 3.11 -18.25
N LEU A 131 -6.28 2.28 -17.90
CA LEU A 131 -6.15 0.83 -17.92
C LEU A 131 -6.99 0.29 -19.08
N TYR A 132 -6.34 -0.23 -20.11
CA TYR A 132 -7.00 -0.83 -21.28
C TYR A 132 -7.07 -2.35 -21.12
N ALA A 133 -8.15 -2.94 -21.66
CA ALA A 133 -8.44 -4.36 -21.51
C ALA A 133 -8.46 -4.76 -20.01
N SER A 134 -9.07 -3.90 -19.20
CA SER A 134 -9.36 -4.24 -17.82
C SER A 134 -10.30 -5.45 -17.76
N GLU A 135 -10.35 -6.12 -16.62
CA GLU A 135 -11.32 -7.19 -16.39
C GLU A 135 -12.76 -6.71 -16.65
N VAL A 136 -13.06 -5.46 -16.31
CA VAL A 136 -14.34 -4.80 -16.61
C VAL A 136 -14.59 -4.70 -18.12
N ASP A 137 -13.56 -4.38 -18.90
CA ASP A 137 -13.67 -4.32 -20.37
C ASP A 137 -13.88 -5.71 -20.97
N MET A 138 -13.16 -6.73 -20.46
CA MET A 138 -13.33 -8.12 -20.88
C MET A 138 -14.75 -8.62 -20.58
N HIS A 139 -15.24 -8.32 -19.37
CA HIS A 139 -16.59 -8.64 -18.94
C HIS A 139 -17.63 -8.00 -19.85
N ARG A 140 -17.49 -6.69 -20.10
CA ARG A 140 -18.36 -5.96 -21.03
C ARG A 140 -18.32 -6.55 -22.44
N ALA A 141 -17.14 -6.91 -22.95
CA ALA A 141 -17.01 -7.50 -24.28
C ALA A 141 -17.73 -8.85 -24.35
N LEU A 142 -17.58 -9.71 -23.33
CA LEU A 142 -18.24 -11.01 -23.26
C LEU A 142 -19.77 -10.90 -23.14
N LEU A 143 -20.27 -9.91 -22.37
CA LEU A 143 -21.71 -9.64 -22.29
C LEU A 143 -22.29 -9.12 -23.61
N LEU A 144 -21.56 -8.25 -24.33
CA LEU A 144 -21.99 -7.69 -25.61
C LEU A 144 -21.92 -8.72 -26.75
N LYS A 145 -20.91 -9.60 -26.72
CA LYS A 145 -20.70 -10.63 -27.74
C LYS A 145 -20.28 -11.96 -27.09
N PRO A 146 -21.25 -12.73 -26.56
CA PRO A 146 -20.98 -14.03 -25.91
C PRO A 146 -20.22 -15.02 -26.80
N GLU A 147 -20.41 -14.93 -28.12
CA GLU A 147 -19.72 -15.75 -29.12
C GLU A 147 -18.19 -15.57 -29.13
N LEU A 148 -17.65 -14.55 -28.44
CA LEU A 148 -16.21 -14.40 -28.22
C LEU A 148 -15.62 -15.55 -27.40
N LEU A 149 -16.41 -16.21 -26.56
CA LEU A 149 -15.98 -17.38 -25.79
C LEU A 149 -16.01 -18.63 -26.66
N GLU A 150 -17.19 -18.95 -27.21
CA GLU A 150 -17.39 -20.02 -28.18
C GLU A 150 -18.72 -19.83 -28.91
N GLU A 151 -18.84 -20.37 -30.13
CA GLU A 151 -20.08 -20.30 -30.89
C GLU A 151 -21.21 -21.07 -30.16
N GLY A 152 -22.35 -20.39 -30.01
CA GLY A 152 -23.53 -20.90 -29.32
C GLY A 152 -23.56 -20.64 -27.80
N PHE A 153 -22.52 -20.03 -27.23
CA PHE A 153 -22.52 -19.63 -25.82
C PHE A 153 -23.56 -18.55 -25.53
N ARG A 154 -24.28 -18.69 -24.41
CA ARG A 154 -25.27 -17.72 -23.94
C ARG A 154 -25.05 -17.43 -22.46
N VAL A 155 -24.94 -16.14 -22.13
CA VAL A 155 -24.85 -15.69 -20.73
C VAL A 155 -26.22 -15.82 -20.07
N ILE A 156 -26.24 -16.44 -18.89
CA ILE A 156 -27.42 -16.53 -18.02
C ILE A 156 -27.37 -15.44 -16.95
N SER A 157 -26.20 -15.27 -16.32
CA SER A 157 -25.98 -14.33 -15.22
C SER A 157 -24.51 -13.92 -15.18
N TYR A 158 -24.22 -12.80 -14.54
CA TYR A 158 -22.88 -12.30 -14.30
C TYR A 158 -22.79 -11.79 -12.87
N GLU A 159 -21.57 -11.76 -12.31
CA GLU A 159 -21.33 -11.50 -10.87
C GLU A 159 -22.30 -12.28 -9.96
N LYS A 160 -22.57 -13.52 -10.33
CA LYS A 160 -23.56 -14.36 -9.67
C LYS A 160 -23.00 -14.75 -8.30
N LYS A 161 -23.59 -14.22 -7.23
CA LYS A 161 -23.26 -14.65 -5.86
C LYS A 161 -23.51 -16.14 -5.70
N VAL A 162 -22.49 -16.84 -5.20
CA VAL A 162 -22.52 -18.27 -4.85
C VAL A 162 -21.88 -18.43 -3.47
N GLU A 163 -22.09 -19.55 -2.79
CA GLU A 163 -21.41 -19.79 -1.51
C GLU A 163 -20.28 -20.81 -1.69
N PRO A 164 -19.00 -20.47 -1.36
CA PRO A 164 -18.47 -19.15 -0.99
C PRO A 164 -18.02 -18.31 -2.21
N GLY A 165 -18.50 -17.07 -2.35
CA GLY A 165 -17.97 -16.09 -3.31
C GLY A 165 -18.93 -15.65 -4.42
N PHE A 166 -18.40 -15.51 -5.63
CA PHE A 166 -19.17 -15.14 -6.82
C PHE A 166 -18.52 -15.74 -8.07
N VAL A 167 -19.32 -15.86 -9.12
CA VAL A 167 -18.91 -16.26 -10.46
C VAL A 167 -19.02 -15.05 -11.38
N ASP A 168 -17.95 -14.74 -12.12
CA ASP A 168 -17.90 -13.56 -12.99
C ASP A 168 -18.92 -13.62 -14.12
N VAL A 169 -18.96 -14.75 -14.82
CA VAL A 169 -19.93 -15.03 -15.89
C VAL A 169 -20.43 -16.45 -15.78
N TYR A 170 -21.74 -16.63 -15.80
CA TYR A 170 -22.42 -17.91 -15.71
C TYR A 170 -23.32 -18.06 -16.93
N GLY A 171 -23.16 -19.11 -17.71
CA GLY A 171 -23.88 -19.30 -18.96
C GLY A 171 -24.08 -20.76 -19.36
N VAL A 172 -24.48 -20.97 -20.60
CA VAL A 172 -24.66 -22.29 -21.21
C VAL A 172 -24.02 -22.34 -22.59
N ASP A 173 -23.41 -23.47 -22.91
CA ASP A 173 -22.88 -23.76 -24.25
C ASP A 173 -24.00 -24.18 -25.23
N ARG A 174 -23.62 -24.45 -26.48
CA ARG A 174 -24.54 -24.92 -27.54
C ARG A 174 -25.24 -26.24 -27.22
N ASN A 175 -24.67 -27.06 -26.33
CA ASN A 175 -25.19 -28.36 -25.91
C ASN A 175 -26.05 -28.26 -24.64
N GLY A 176 -26.26 -27.04 -24.11
CA GLY A 176 -26.98 -26.81 -22.87
C GLY A 176 -26.19 -27.14 -21.60
N LYS A 177 -24.87 -27.34 -21.71
CA LYS A 177 -23.99 -27.54 -20.55
C LYS A 177 -23.65 -26.20 -19.92
N LEU A 178 -23.65 -26.16 -18.58
CA LEU A 178 -23.28 -24.97 -17.84
C LEU A 178 -21.79 -24.64 -18.04
N VAL A 179 -21.52 -23.34 -18.22
CA VAL A 179 -20.18 -22.76 -18.33
C VAL A 179 -20.05 -21.70 -17.23
N VAL A 180 -18.91 -21.74 -16.54
CA VAL A 180 -18.53 -20.92 -15.37
C VAL A 180 -17.14 -20.37 -15.64
#